data_AF-A0A2V8GAR1-F1
#
_entry.id   AF-A0A2V8GAR1-F1
#
_cell.length_a   1.000
_cell.length_b   1.000
_cell.length_c   1.000
_cell.angle_alpha   90.00
_cell.angle_beta   90.00
_cell.angle_gamma   90.00
#
_symmetry.space_group_name_H-M   'P 1'
#
loop_
_entity.id
_entity.type
_entity.pdbx_description
1 polymer ?
#
loop_
_entity_poly.entity_id
_entity_poly.type
_entity_poly.pdbx_seq_one_letter_code
_entity_poly.pdbx_strand_id
1 'polypeptide(L)'
;MSRALAEYEVLGIRTTIPFFLWLVRQQEFLDGRFDTTYLDRLLASRKGESFSELTDGDEERLAIAAALDAWFRATAGPSASAPRAGGWKSVAREEALR
;
A
#
# COMPACT_ATOMS: atom_id res chain seq x y z
N MET A 1 14.94 13.55 10.39
CA MET A 1 14.27 13.23 9.11
C MET A 1 13.89 11.74 9.00
N SER A 2 14.81 10.80 9.25
CA SER A 2 14.52 9.35 9.16
C SER A 2 13.28 8.91 9.94
N ARG A 3 13.16 9.28 11.22
CA ARG A 3 11.98 8.96 12.05
C ARG A 3 10.68 9.51 11.45
N ALA A 4 10.68 10.77 11.01
CA ALA A 4 9.50 11.39 10.43
C ALA A 4 9.03 10.67 9.17
N LEU A 5 9.97 10.27 8.29
CA LEU A 5 9.63 9.47 7.10
C LEU A 5 9.18 8.04 7.44
N ALA A 6 9.70 7.46 8.52
CA ALA A 6 9.32 6.11 8.95
C ALA A 6 7.92 6.06 9.54
N GLU A 7 7.46 7.16 10.15
CA GLU A 7 6.12 7.30 10.73
C GLU A 7 5.11 7.91 9.72
N TYR A 8 5.56 8.28 8.51
CA TYR A 8 4.70 8.92 7.50
C TYR A 8 3.96 7.87 6.66
N GLU A 9 2.68 7.66 6.97
CA GLU A 9 1.85 6.67 6.30
C GLU A 9 1.06 7.28 5.12
N VAL A 10 1.22 6.70 3.92
CA VAL A 10 0.44 7.03 2.73
C VAL A 10 -0.05 5.75 2.09
N LEU A 11 -1.35 5.67 1.85
CA LEU A 11 -2.02 4.48 1.31
C LEU A 11 -2.64 4.78 -0.06
N GLY A 12 -2.75 3.75 -0.90
CA GLY A 12 -3.50 3.80 -2.16
C GLY A 12 -2.77 4.39 -3.37
N ILE A 13 -1.55 4.93 -3.20
CA ILE A 13 -0.74 5.46 -4.30
C ILE A 13 0.74 5.09 -4.13
N ARG A 14 1.49 5.10 -5.26
CA ARG A 14 2.95 4.99 -5.21
C ARG A 14 3.55 6.30 -4.71
N THR A 15 4.51 6.20 -3.80
CA THR A 15 5.19 7.36 -3.21
C THR A 15 6.71 7.21 -3.32
N THR A 16 7.41 8.32 -3.13
CA THR A 16 8.89 8.37 -3.05
C THR A 16 9.42 8.15 -1.64
N ILE A 17 8.55 7.84 -0.66
CA ILE A 17 8.94 7.62 0.74
C ILE A 17 9.97 6.49 0.88
N PRO A 18 9.83 5.32 0.22
CA PRO A 18 10.84 4.26 0.30
C PRO A 18 12.22 4.72 -0.20
N PHE A 19 12.25 5.49 -1.29
CA PHE A 19 13.48 6.08 -1.81
C PHE A 19 14.13 7.01 -0.78
N PHE A 20 13.37 7.92 -0.17
CA PHE A 20 13.93 8.84 0.81
C PHE A 20 14.36 8.15 2.11
N LEU A 21 13.64 7.11 2.56
CA LEU A 21 14.05 6.27 3.70
C LEU A 21 15.38 5.58 3.45
N TRP A 22 15.61 5.12 2.23
CA TRP A 22 16.88 4.56 1.81
C TRP A 22 17.98 5.63 1.66
N LEU A 23 17.67 6.78 1.04
CA LEU A 23 18.62 7.86 0.78
C LEU A 23 19.24 8.42 2.05
N VAL A 24 18.41 8.66 3.09
CA VAL A 24 18.90 9.23 4.36
C VAL A 24 19.84 8.30 5.14
N ARG A 25 20.00 7.04 4.70
CA ARG A 25 20.94 6.06 5.26
C ARG A 25 22.26 6.00 4.51
N GLN A 26 22.38 6.65 3.35
CA GLN A 26 23.60 6.62 2.54
C GLN A 26 24.69 7.51 3.16
N GLN A 27 25.92 7.02 3.22
CA GLN A 27 27.03 7.73 3.84
C GLN A 27 27.32 9.06 3.14
N GLU A 28 27.25 9.12 1.82
CA GLU A 28 27.47 10.34 1.03
C GLU A 28 26.43 11.42 1.37
N PHE A 29 25.18 11.00 1.63
CA PHE A 29 24.12 11.91 2.07
C PHE A 29 24.36 12.41 3.49
N LEU A 30 24.76 11.53 4.41
CA LEU A 30 25.09 11.87 5.80
C LEU A 30 26.30 12.81 5.90
N ASP A 31 27.29 12.61 5.03
CA ASP A 31 28.50 13.44 4.94
C ASP A 31 28.25 14.78 4.22
N GLY A 32 27.06 15.00 3.66
CA GLY A 32 26.75 16.19 2.87
C GLY A 32 27.49 16.24 1.51
N ARG A 33 27.99 15.11 1.01
CA ARG A 33 28.75 14.99 -0.23
C ARG A 33 27.84 14.72 -1.41
N PHE A 34 26.98 15.70 -1.74
CA PHE A 34 26.10 15.62 -2.90
C PHE A 34 26.04 16.97 -3.64
N ASP A 35 25.79 16.89 -4.94
CA ASP A 35 25.57 18.02 -5.83
C ASP A 35 24.23 17.84 -6.58
N THR A 36 23.91 18.77 -7.48
CA THR A 36 22.66 18.74 -8.25
C THR A 36 22.55 17.55 -9.21
N THR A 37 23.65 16.86 -9.51
CA THR A 37 23.70 15.68 -10.39
C THR A 37 23.82 14.37 -9.62
N TYR A 38 23.81 14.43 -8.28
CA TYR A 38 24.01 13.28 -7.40
C TYR A 38 22.97 12.18 -7.66
N LEU A 39 21.70 12.54 -7.76
CA LEU A 39 20.62 11.58 -7.98
C LEU A 39 20.75 10.86 -9.32
N ASP A 40 21.18 11.53 -10.38
CA ASP A 40 21.36 10.92 -11.69
C ASP A 40 22.38 9.77 -11.64
N ARG A 41 23.52 10.02 -10.98
CA ARG A 41 24.58 9.02 -10.80
C ARG A 41 24.12 7.88 -9.89
N LEU A 42 23.47 8.23 -8.78
CA LEU A 42 22.99 7.26 -7.79
C LEU A 42 21.96 6.30 -8.40
N LEU A 43 20.96 6.84 -9.10
CA LEU A 43 19.91 6.03 -9.72
C LEU A 43 20.42 5.19 -10.89
N ALA A 44 21.38 5.72 -11.68
CA ALA A 44 22.02 4.95 -12.74
C ALA A 44 22.76 3.70 -12.19
N SER A 45 23.44 3.83 -11.05
CA SER A 45 24.14 2.69 -10.42
C SER A 45 23.20 1.57 -9.95
N ARG A 46 21.98 1.91 -9.56
CA ARG A 46 20.99 0.97 -8.98
C ARG A 46 20.16 0.23 -10.02
N LYS A 47 20.29 0.55 -11.32
CA LYS A 47 19.62 -0.15 -12.44
C LYS A 47 18.10 -0.34 -12.27
N GLY A 48 17.43 0.55 -11.54
CA GLY A 48 15.98 0.49 -11.31
C GLY A 48 15.52 -0.54 -10.28
N GLU A 49 16.41 -1.08 -9.44
CA GLU A 49 16.00 -1.96 -8.33
C GLU A 49 15.08 -1.23 -7.35
N SER A 50 14.17 -2.00 -6.74
CA SER A 50 13.23 -1.52 -5.73
C SER A 50 13.95 -0.87 -4.53
N PHE A 51 13.34 0.18 -3.98
CA PHE A 51 13.74 0.76 -2.68
C PHE A 51 13.02 0.13 -1.49
N SER A 52 12.02 -0.71 -1.76
CA SER A 52 11.39 -1.56 -0.76
C SER A 52 12.11 -2.89 -0.77
N GLU A 53 13.04 -3.07 0.16
CA GLU A 53 13.72 -4.34 0.41
C GLU A 53 12.88 -5.15 1.42
N LEU A 54 12.53 -6.38 1.05
CA LEU A 54 11.91 -7.33 1.98
C LEU A 54 13.04 -7.96 2.79
N THR A 55 12.93 -7.87 4.10
CA THR A 55 13.80 -8.61 5.03
C THR A 55 13.28 -10.03 5.22
N ASP A 56 14.12 -10.96 5.67
CA ASP A 56 13.69 -12.34 5.96
C ASP A 56 12.51 -12.40 6.95
N GLY A 57 12.45 -11.46 7.89
CA GLY A 57 11.34 -11.33 8.84
C GLY A 57 10.04 -10.80 8.20
N ASP A 58 10.10 -10.19 7.02
CA ASP A 58 8.90 -9.73 6.31
C ASP A 58 8.16 -10.88 5.64
N GLU A 59 8.84 -11.98 5.27
CA GLU A 59 8.17 -13.15 4.72
C GLU A 59 7.21 -13.79 5.73
N GLU A 60 7.68 -14.00 6.98
CA GLU A 60 6.83 -14.52 8.06
C GLU A 60 5.65 -13.58 8.35
N ARG A 61 5.89 -12.27 8.41
CA ARG A 61 4.84 -11.27 8.62
C ARG A 61 3.81 -11.26 7.48
N LEU A 62 4.27 -11.36 6.23
CA LEU A 62 3.41 -11.43 5.05
C LEU A 62 2.57 -12.71 5.07
N ALA A 63 3.15 -13.84 5.46
CA ALA A 63 2.42 -15.10 5.62
C ALA A 63 1.31 -14.99 6.68
N ILE A 64 1.61 -14.39 7.84
CA ILE A 64 0.62 -14.14 8.91
C ILE A 64 -0.47 -13.18 8.41
N ALA A 65 -0.10 -12.07 7.77
CA ALA A 65 -1.05 -11.10 7.24
C ALA A 65 -1.99 -11.72 6.19
N ALA A 66 -1.45 -12.55 5.30
CA ALA A 66 -2.24 -13.28 4.30
C ALA A 66 -3.20 -14.29 4.94
N ALA A 67 -2.76 -15.02 5.96
CA ALA A 67 -3.61 -15.94 6.71
C ALA A 67 -4.77 -15.21 7.43
N LEU A 68 -4.49 -14.05 8.04
CA LEU A 68 -5.50 -13.21 8.66
C LEU A 68 -6.51 -12.66 7.63
N ASP A 69 -6.04 -12.13 6.50
CA ASP A 69 -6.92 -11.64 5.42
C ASP A 69 -7.83 -12.76 4.88
N ALA A 70 -7.28 -13.96 4.65
CA ALA A 70 -8.06 -15.12 4.23
C ALA A 70 -9.12 -15.51 5.26
N TRP A 71 -8.77 -15.52 6.55
CA TRP A 71 -9.70 -15.81 7.64
C TRP A 71 -10.80 -14.75 7.76
N PHE A 72 -10.45 -13.45 7.70
CA PHE A 72 -11.42 -12.35 7.73
C PHE A 72 -12.38 -12.42 6.55
N ARG A 73 -11.91 -12.78 5.34
CA ARG A 73 -12.78 -12.97 4.18
C ARG A 73 -13.71 -14.18 4.31
N ALA A 74 -13.25 -15.26 4.94
CA ALA A 74 -14.06 -16.45 5.15
C ALA A 74 -15.11 -16.27 6.27
N THR A 75 -14.78 -15.49 7.30
CA THR A 75 -15.64 -15.22 8.46
C THR A 75 -16.53 -13.99 8.29
N ALA A 76 -16.16 -13.07 7.39
CA ALA A 76 -17.10 -12.14 6.79
C ALA A 76 -18.12 -12.96 5.99
N GLY A 77 -19.11 -13.50 6.71
CA GLY A 77 -20.24 -14.21 6.12
C GLY A 77 -20.83 -13.36 5.00
N PRO A 78 -21.48 -14.00 4.00
CA PRO A 78 -22.00 -13.29 2.83
C PRO A 78 -22.72 -12.04 3.32
N SER A 79 -22.16 -10.86 3.01
CA SER A 79 -22.78 -9.58 3.34
C SER A 79 -24.23 -9.72 2.94
N ALA A 80 -25.14 -9.59 3.92
CA ALA A 80 -26.57 -9.72 3.72
C ALA A 80 -26.90 -8.98 2.42
N SER A 81 -27.45 -9.76 1.48
CA SER A 81 -27.76 -9.39 0.10
C SER A 81 -27.69 -7.89 -0.17
N ALA A 82 -26.77 -7.47 -1.05
CA ALA A 82 -26.95 -6.20 -1.75
C ALA A 82 -28.41 -6.14 -2.24
N PRO A 83 -29.15 -5.03 -2.02
CA PRO A 83 -30.53 -4.94 -2.46
C PRO A 83 -30.54 -5.27 -3.94
N ARG A 84 -31.23 -6.37 -4.31
CA ARG A 84 -31.34 -6.79 -5.70
C ARG A 84 -31.87 -5.57 -6.46
N ALA A 85 -31.09 -5.04 -7.38
CA ALA A 85 -31.54 -3.96 -8.26
C ALA A 85 -32.88 -4.39 -8.87
N GLY A 86 -33.98 -3.79 -8.40
CA GLY A 86 -35.33 -4.28 -8.67
C GLY A 86 -36.35 -4.14 -7.54
N GLY A 87 -35.95 -3.82 -6.30
CA GLY A 87 -36.89 -3.61 -5.19
C GLY A 87 -37.97 -2.54 -5.45
N TRP A 88 -37.62 -1.48 -6.18
CA TRP A 88 -38.58 -0.45 -6.59
C TRP A 88 -39.57 -0.95 -7.66
N LYS A 89 -39.19 -1.92 -8.51
CA LYS A 89 -40.10 -2.53 -9.50
C LYS A 89 -41.10 -3.48 -8.86
N SER A 90 -40.75 -4.17 -7.77
CA SER A 90 -41.71 -4.97 -7.01
C SER A 90 -42.70 -4.09 -6.27
N VAL A 91 -42.23 -2.99 -5.64
CA VAL A 91 -43.10 -2.02 -4.96
C VAL A 91 -44.06 -1.34 -5.94
N ALA A 92 -43.60 -0.90 -7.11
CA ALA A 92 -44.46 -0.28 -8.12
C ALA A 92 -45.53 -1.25 -8.67
N ARG A 93 -45.24 -2.56 -8.71
CA ARG A 93 -46.21 -3.57 -9.18
C ARG A 93 -47.30 -3.86 -8.16
N GLU A 94 -46.98 -3.79 -6.86
CA GLU A 94 -47.99 -3.87 -5.79
C GLU A 94 -48.89 -2.63 -5.75
N GLU A 95 -48.33 -1.43 -5.93
CA GLU A 95 -49.14 -0.20 -5.94
C GLU A 95 -50.09 -0.11 -7.14
N ALA A 96 -49.71 -0.65 -8.32
CA ALA A 96 -50.57 -0.69 -9.49
C ALA A 96 -51.76 -1.67 -9.38
N LEU A 97 -51.78 -2.52 -8.35
CA LEU A 97 -52.85 -3.48 -8.06
C LEU A 97 -53.84 -2.96 -6.99
N ARG A 98 -53.60 -1.78 -6.40
CA ARG A 98 -54.55 -1.05 -5.56
C ARG A 98 -55.36 -0.05 -6.37
#